data_AF-A0AA49IXY5-F1
#
_entry.id   AF-A0AA49IXY5-F1
#
_cell.length_a   1.000
_cell.length_b   1.000
_cell.length_c   1.000
_cell.angle_alpha   90.00
_cell.angle_beta   90.00
_cell.angle_gamma   90.00
#
_symmetry.space_group_name_H-M   'P 1'
#
loop_
_entity.id
_entity.type
_entity.pdbx_description
1 polymer ?
#
loop_
_entity_poly.entity_id
_entity_poly.type
_entity_poly.pdbx_seq_one_letter_code
_entity_poly.pdbx_strand_id
1 'polypeptide(L)' 'MGAARADFAQAVAGVVLRHAPDFDPARMEMRPSKAGNWLSLTCTVRATSKAQLDALYRDLTGHPWVKIVL' A
#
# COMPACT_ATOMS: atom_id res chain seq x y z
N MET A 1 -3.04 -2.53 -5.29
CA MET A 1 -4.45 -2.44 -5.76
C MET A 1 -5.31 -3.39 -4.93
N GLY A 2 -6.51 -2.96 -4.55
CA GLY A 2 -7.49 -3.77 -3.81
C GLY A 2 -8.91 -3.27 -4.06
N ALA A 3 -9.89 -3.93 -3.44
CA ALA A 3 -11.28 -3.50 -3.51
C ALA A 3 -11.41 -2.07 -2.96
N ALA A 4 -12.22 -1.23 -3.62
CA ALA A 4 -12.46 0.13 -3.16
C ALA A 4 -13.29 0.11 -1.87
N ARG A 5 -12.61 0.36 -0.74
CA ARG A 5 -13.21 0.48 0.59
C ARG A 5 -12.53 1.60 1.35
N ALA A 6 -13.28 2.27 2.23
CA ALA A 6 -12.79 3.42 3.00
C ALA A 6 -11.50 3.09 3.77
N ASP A 7 -11.44 1.91 4.39
CA ASP A 7 -10.30 1.53 5.24
C ASP A 7 -9.10 0.99 4.45
N PHE A 8 -9.18 0.83 3.13
CA PHE A 8 -8.10 0.19 2.37
C PHE A 8 -6.83 1.03 2.41
N ALA A 9 -6.97 2.34 2.24
CA ALA A 9 -5.85 3.27 2.29
C ALA A 9 -5.19 3.26 3.66
N GLN A 10 -5.98 3.29 4.73
CA GLN A 10 -5.47 3.27 6.11
C GLN A 10 -4.79 1.93 6.44
N ALA A 11 -5.35 0.80 6.00
CA ALA A 11 -4.76 -0.51 6.21
C ALA A 11 -3.39 -0.63 5.51
N VAL A 12 -3.30 -0.22 4.23
CA VAL A 12 -2.04 -0.23 3.47
C VAL A 12 -1.03 0.74 4.08
N ALA A 13 -1.44 1.96 4.46
CA ALA A 13 -0.57 2.92 5.12
C ALA A 13 -0.01 2.37 6.45
N GLY A 14 -0.82 1.65 7.24
CA GLY A 14 -0.36 0.99 8.46
C GLY A 14 0.71 -0.07 8.21
N VAL A 15 0.55 -0.89 7.17
CA VAL A 15 1.58 -1.86 6.75
C VAL A 15 2.85 -1.12 6.31
N VAL A 16 2.71 -0.11 5.46
CA VAL A 16 3.86 0.67 4.97
C VAL A 16 4.61 1.33 6.12
N LEU A 17 3.93 1.99 7.06
CA LEU A 17 4.53 2.63 8.23
C LEU A 17 5.31 1.65 9.12
N ARG A 18 4.87 0.38 9.20
CA ARG A 18 5.59 -0.65 9.96
C ARG A 18 6.97 -0.96 9.37
N HIS A 19 7.12 -0.82 8.05
CA HIS A 19 8.37 -1.10 7.33
C HIS A 19 9.15 0.17 6.96
N ALA A 20 8.49 1.32 6.92
CA ALA A 20 9.03 2.63 6.57
C ALA A 20 8.40 3.67 7.52
N PRO A 21 8.95 3.85 8.75
CA PRO A 21 8.39 4.79 9.71
C PRO A 21 8.52 6.26 9.27
N ASP A 22 9.40 6.54 8.30
CA ASP A 22 9.54 7.83 7.63
C ASP A 22 8.51 8.06 6.50
N PHE A 23 7.68 7.07 6.19
CA PHE A 23 6.63 7.22 5.19
C PHE A 23 5.58 8.24 5.63
N ASP A 24 5.22 9.13 4.71
CA ASP A 24 4.14 10.10 4.90
C ASP A 24 2.87 9.62 4.17
N PRO A 25 1.82 9.19 4.92
CA PRO A 25 0.56 8.78 4.32
C PRO A 25 -0.13 9.89 3.52
N ALA A 26 0.16 11.16 3.78
CA ALA A 26 -0.41 12.28 3.02
C ALA A 26 0.14 12.35 1.58
N ARG A 27 1.31 11.76 1.31
CA ARG A 27 1.89 11.67 -0.03
C ARG A 27 1.38 10.48 -0.85
N MET A 28 0.51 9.67 -0.25
CA MET A 28 -0.04 8.49 -0.89
C MET A 28 -1.06 8.88 -1.94
N GLU A 29 -0.85 8.45 -3.19
CA GLU A 29 -1.80 8.73 -4.26
C GLU A 29 -2.89 7.66 -4.29
N MET A 30 -4.13 8.12 -4.33
CA MET A 30 -5.32 7.29 -4.40
C MET A 30 -5.99 7.47 -5.75
N ARG A 31 -6.01 6.40 -6.56
CA ARG A 31 -6.67 6.40 -7.86
C ARG A 31 -7.83 5.40 -7.86
N PRO A 32 -9.08 5.86 -7.74
CA PRO A 32 -10.23 4.99 -7.94
C PRO A 32 -10.28 4.52 -9.40
N SER A 33 -10.70 3.28 -9.60
CA SER A 33 -10.97 2.74 -10.93
C SER A 33 -12.22 3.36 -11.55
N LYS A 34 -12.31 3.32 -12.89
CA LYS A 34 -13.42 3.89 -13.66
C LYS A 34 -14.80 3.39 -13.24
N ALA A 35 -14.89 2.14 -12.77
CA ALA A 35 -16.14 1.51 -12.33
C ALA A 35 -16.35 1.58 -10.80
N GLY A 36 -15.44 2.18 -10.04
CA GLY A 36 -15.54 2.32 -8.59
C GLY A 36 -15.28 1.03 -7.78
N ASN A 37 -15.11 -0.13 -8.42
CA ASN A 37 -14.90 -1.40 -7.72
C ASN A 37 -13.49 -1.56 -7.12
N TRP A 38 -12.50 -0.90 -7.73
CA TRP A 38 -11.10 -1.00 -7.37
C TRP A 38 -10.50 0.33 -6.95
N LEU A 39 -9.56 0.27 -6.02
CA LEU A 39 -8.72 1.39 -5.60
C LEU A 39 -7.24 1.03 -5.80
N SER A 40 -6.56 1.83 -6.60
CA SER A 40 -5.11 1.79 -6.76
C SER A 40 -4.47 2.79 -5.81
N LEU A 41 -3.41 2.36 -5.15
CA LEU A 41 -2.67 3.11 -4.15
C LEU A 41 -1.21 3.15 -4.58
N THR A 42 -0.63 4.34 -4.68
CA THR A 42 0.81 4.52 -4.93
C THR A 42 1.44 5.01 -3.63
N CYS A 43 2.37 4.21 -3.09
CA CYS A 43 3.09 4.54 -1.87
C CYS A 43 4.58 4.73 -2.21
N THR A 44 5.05 5.97 -2.16
CA THR A 44 6.47 6.29 -2.36
C THR A 44 7.21 6.14 -1.04
N VAL A 45 8.04 5.12 -0.93
CA VAL A 45 8.83 4.82 0.28
C VAL A 45 10.32 4.97 0.02
N ARG A 46 11.08 5.36 1.05
CA ARG A 46 12.54 5.35 0.98
C ARG A 46 13.06 3.95 1.27
N ALA A 47 13.58 3.29 0.23
CA ALA A 47 14.24 2.00 0.38
C ALA A 47 15.62 2.17 1.01
N THR A 48 15.78 1.68 2.24
CA THR A 48 17.06 1.66 2.97
C THR A 48 17.82 0.34 2.75
N SER A 49 17.10 -0.73 2.42
CA SER A 49 17.68 -2.04 2.13
C SER A 49 16.75 -2.89 1.27
N LYS A 50 17.32 -3.86 0.55
CA LYS A 50 16.55 -4.84 -0.21
C LYS A 50 15.65 -5.69 0.70
N ALA A 51 16.14 -6.09 1.87
CA ALA A 51 15.38 -6.86 2.84
C ALA A 51 14.12 -6.13 3.34
N GLN A 52 14.20 -4.80 3.53
CA GLN A 52 13.04 -3.97 3.87
C GLN A 52 11.98 -4.02 2.75
N LEU A 53 12.39 -3.84 1.50
CA LEU A 53 11.48 -3.90 0.35
C LEU A 53 10.84 -5.28 0.19
N ASP A 54 11.63 -6.36 0.31
CA ASP A 54 11.12 -7.74 0.23
C ASP A 54 10.15 -8.06 1.38
N ALA A 55 10.40 -7.52 2.58
CA ALA A 55 9.47 -7.66 3.71
C ALA A 55 8.16 -6.91 3.46
N LEU A 56 8.24 -5.65 3.01
CA LEU A 56 7.07 -4.84 2.67
C LEU A 56 6.25 -5.48 1.55
N TYR A 57 6.89 -5.95 0.48
CA TYR A 57 6.22 -6.60 -0.64
C TYR A 57 5.49 -7.87 -0.20
N ARG A 58 6.13 -8.70 0.64
CA ARG A 58 5.51 -9.93 1.19
C ARG A 58 4.32 -9.62 2.08
N ASP A 59 4.42 -8.64 2.96
CA ASP A 59 3.34 -8.28 3.89
C ASP A 59 2.13 -7.69 3.15
N LEU A 60 2.38 -6.81 2.17
CA LEU A 60 1.34 -6.28 1.29
C LEU A 60 0.69 -7.38 0.43
N THR A 61 1.48 -8.31 -0.11
CA THR A 61 0.95 -9.43 -0.92
C THR A 61 0.13 -10.40 -0.07
N GLY A 62 0.51 -10.60 1.19
CA GLY A 62 -0.24 -11.42 2.15
C GLY A 62 -1.48 -10.74 2.73
N HIS A 63 -1.67 -9.44 2.50
CA HIS A 63 -2.78 -8.69 3.07
C HIS A 63 -4.11 -9.11 2.41
N PRO A 64 -5.15 -9.49 3.18
CA PRO A 64 -6.37 -10.12 2.65
C PRO A 64 -7.16 -9.25 1.67
N TRP A 65 -6.98 -7.94 1.72
CA TRP A 65 -7.67 -6.96 0.86
C TRP A 65 -6.84 -6.48 -0.33
N VAL A 66 -5.55 -6.82 -0.38
CA VAL A 66 -4.69 -6.51 -1.52
C VAL A 66 -4.84 -7.64 -2.54
N LYS A 67 -5.01 -7.26 -3.81
CA LYS A 67 -5.08 -8.23 -4.91
C LYS A 67 -3.82 -8.23 -5.77
N ILE A 68 -3.22 -7.06 -5.96
CA ILE A 68 -2.03 -6.90 -6.80
C ILE A 68 -1.11 -5.88 -6.13
N VAL A 69 0.18 -6.19 -6.06
CA VAL A 69 1.27 -5.28 -5.67
C VAL A 69 2.22 -5.18 -6.88
N LEU A 70 2.57 -3.95 -7.26
CA LEU A 70 3.46 -3.63 -8.37
C LEU A 70 4.70 -2.91 -7.85
#